data_AF-A0A015NK25-F1
#
_entry.id   AF-A0A015NK25-F1
#
_cell.length_a   1.000
_cell.length_b   1.000
_cell.length_c   1.000
_cell.angle_alpha   90.00
_cell.angle_beta   90.00
_cell.angle_gamma   90.00
#
_symmetry.space_group_name_H-M   'P 1'
#
loop_
_entity.id
_entity.type
_entity.pdbx_description
1 polymer ?
#
loop_
_entity_poly.entity_id
_entity_poly.type
_entity_poly.pdbx_seq_one_letter_code
_entity_poly.pdbx_strand_id
1 'polypeptide(L)'
;MKNTYCILIILLTVILQGCSSLSAFNDSKKAIYLTVKENSILKPQDLEENEVIVVNSFKELEEKFNSLSKTIPVLIDKNALNKTNTEGLNNWIPKQTSLPVIFVGYSNPTYILLKELDLYENKHMPPNMSDKQIEELKHQKGFSLMYITTTGHNYGVGFDKENTVQNILEITDQALKGDKAVEELMPEQ
;
A
#
# COMPACT_ATOMS: atom_id res chain seq x y z
N MET A 1 -53.72 -17.54 31.10
CA MET A 1 -52.38 -17.06 31.52
C MET A 1 -51.27 -17.98 30.98
N LYS A 2 -51.12 -18.10 29.65
CA LYS A 2 -50.05 -18.93 29.03
C LYS A 2 -49.30 -18.27 27.87
N ASN A 3 -49.73 -17.08 27.42
CA ASN A 3 -49.15 -16.43 26.24
C ASN A 3 -48.16 -15.30 26.57
N THR A 4 -48.02 -14.91 27.83
CA THR A 4 -47.13 -13.78 28.21
C THR A 4 -45.68 -14.20 28.46
N TYR A 5 -45.43 -15.48 28.76
CA TYR A 5 -44.08 -15.98 29.06
C TYR A 5 -43.25 -16.37 27.82
N CYS A 6 -43.89 -16.64 26.67
CA CYS A 6 -43.16 -17.00 25.45
C CYS A 6 -42.54 -15.78 24.75
N ILE A 7 -43.14 -14.60 24.87
CA ILE A 7 -42.62 -13.38 24.21
C ILE A 7 -41.37 -12.84 24.95
N LEU A 8 -41.29 -13.04 26.27
CA LEU A 8 -40.15 -12.56 27.06
C LEU A 8 -38.87 -13.38 26.82
N ILE A 9 -38.98 -14.66 26.44
CA ILE A 9 -37.82 -15.53 26.18
C ILE A 9 -37.25 -15.30 24.77
N ILE A 10 -38.10 -14.96 23.80
CA ILE A 10 -37.65 -14.65 22.42
C ILE A 10 -36.99 -13.27 22.36
N LEU A 11 -37.41 -12.30 23.18
CA LEU A 11 -36.74 -10.99 23.25
C LEU A 11 -35.35 -11.07 23.91
N LEU A 12 -35.12 -12.04 24.81
CA LEU A 12 -33.83 -12.19 25.49
C LEU A 12 -32.77 -12.88 24.63
N THR A 13 -33.15 -13.80 23.73
CA THR A 13 -32.20 -14.45 22.82
C THR A 13 -31.73 -13.54 21.68
N VAL A 14 -32.56 -12.60 21.23
CA VAL A 14 -32.16 -11.62 20.19
C VAL A 14 -31.15 -10.59 20.73
N ILE A 15 -31.21 -10.26 22.02
CA ILE A 15 -30.24 -9.33 22.64
C ILE A 15 -28.91 -10.03 22.97
N LEU A 16 -28.92 -11.35 23.22
CA LEU A 16 -27.70 -12.12 23.54
C LEU A 16 -26.96 -12.67 22.31
N GLN A 17 -27.54 -12.63 21.11
CA GLN A 17 -26.86 -13.00 19.85
C GLN A 17 -26.48 -11.82 18.95
N GLY A 18 -26.92 -10.60 19.28
CA GLY A 18 -26.55 -9.37 18.55
C GLY A 18 -25.33 -8.65 19.10
N CYS A 19 -24.71 -9.16 20.17
CA CYS A 19 -23.55 -8.56 20.81
C CYS A 19 -22.38 -9.54 20.86
N SER A 20 -22.23 -10.40 19.85
CA SER A 20 -20.88 -10.74 19.42
C SER A 20 -20.27 -9.43 18.97
N SER A 21 -19.26 -8.99 19.70
CA SER A 21 -18.36 -7.92 19.34
C SER A 21 -17.87 -8.14 17.90
N LEU A 22 -18.62 -7.61 16.92
CA LEU A 22 -18.02 -6.95 15.79
C LEU A 22 -17.16 -5.89 16.45
N SER A 23 -15.90 -6.22 16.70
CA SER A 23 -14.88 -5.19 16.73
C SER A 23 -15.09 -4.44 15.43
N ALA A 24 -15.72 -3.26 15.50
CA ALA A 24 -15.70 -2.31 14.42
C ALA A 24 -14.20 -2.11 14.16
N PHE A 25 -13.70 -2.80 13.13
CA PHE A 25 -12.32 -2.68 12.72
C PHE A 25 -12.16 -1.19 12.43
N ASN A 26 -11.22 -0.57 13.12
CA ASN A 26 -11.12 0.87 13.13
C ASN A 26 -10.77 1.36 11.71
N ASP A 27 -11.77 1.83 10.96
CA ASP A 27 -11.64 2.42 9.61
C ASP A 27 -10.70 3.63 9.56
N SER A 28 -10.11 4.01 10.70
CA SER A 28 -8.95 4.90 10.83
C SER A 28 -7.75 4.60 9.92
N LYS A 29 -7.46 3.33 9.61
CA LYS A 29 -6.17 2.96 9.03
C LYS A 29 -6.01 3.56 7.63
N LYS A 30 -4.84 4.16 7.40
CA LYS A 30 -4.57 4.92 6.17
C LYS A 30 -3.64 4.21 5.20
N ALA A 31 -2.75 3.35 5.70
CA ALA A 31 -1.87 2.54 4.85
C ALA A 31 -1.36 1.29 5.59
N ILE A 32 -0.81 0.33 4.84
CA ILE A 32 0.06 -0.73 5.36
C ILE A 32 1.49 -0.39 4.94
N TYR A 33 2.46 -0.50 5.83
CA TYR A 33 3.87 -0.25 5.56
C TYR A 33 4.71 -1.49 5.85
N LEU A 34 5.25 -2.07 4.78
CA LEU A 34 6.22 -3.16 4.85
C LEU A 34 7.62 -2.60 5.04
N THR A 35 8.24 -2.91 6.18
CA THR A 35 9.58 -2.42 6.54
C THR A 35 10.41 -3.49 7.26
N VAL A 36 11.67 -3.18 7.55
CA VAL A 36 12.51 -3.95 8.48
C VAL A 36 12.72 -3.09 9.72
N LYS A 37 12.34 -3.61 10.91
CA LYS A 37 12.28 -2.83 12.18
C LYS A 37 13.49 -1.95 12.45
N GLU A 38 14.69 -2.45 12.14
CA GLU A 38 15.96 -1.79 12.52
C GLU A 38 16.42 -0.74 11.50
N ASN A 39 15.88 -0.73 10.27
CA ASN A 39 16.32 0.15 9.19
C ASN A 39 15.14 0.79 8.44
N SER A 40 14.05 1.08 9.14
CA SER A 40 12.91 1.79 8.56
C SER A 40 13.29 3.21 8.13
N ILE A 41 12.94 3.61 6.91
CA ILE A 41 13.09 4.99 6.45
C ILE A 41 12.13 5.92 7.18
N LEU A 42 10.88 5.48 7.35
CA LEU A 42 9.85 6.25 8.04
C LEU A 42 10.00 6.09 9.55
N LYS A 43 9.78 7.20 10.26
CA LYS A 43 9.94 7.25 11.72
C LYS A 43 8.76 6.53 12.39
N PRO A 44 9.01 5.67 13.41
CA PRO A 44 7.94 4.96 14.13
C PRO A 44 6.84 5.86 14.69
N GLN A 45 7.21 7.03 15.23
CA GLN A 45 6.27 8.01 15.77
C GLN A 45 5.31 8.55 14.70
N ASP A 46 5.84 8.89 13.52
CA ASP A 46 5.06 9.42 12.39
C ASP A 46 4.08 8.36 11.84
N LEU A 47 4.48 7.09 11.85
CA LEU A 47 3.62 5.95 11.46
C LEU A 47 2.46 5.75 12.45
N GLU A 48 2.71 5.90 13.75
CA GLU A 48 1.69 5.79 14.79
C GLU A 48 0.68 6.94 14.71
N GLU A 49 1.17 8.18 14.60
CA GLU A 49 0.35 9.40 14.49
C GLU A 49 -0.56 9.39 13.25
N ASN A 50 -0.10 8.75 12.16
CA ASN A 50 -0.85 8.64 10.91
C ASN A 50 -1.59 7.31 10.73
N GLU A 51 -1.72 6.52 11.79
CA GLU A 51 -2.53 5.30 11.81
C GLU A 51 -2.11 4.26 10.75
N VAL A 52 -0.80 4.18 10.47
CA VAL A 52 -0.21 3.24 9.52
C VAL A 52 0.03 1.89 10.18
N ILE A 53 -0.36 0.81 9.50
CA ILE A 53 -0.12 -0.56 9.96
C ILE A 53 1.31 -0.95 9.56
N VAL A 54 2.20 -1.17 10.53
CA VAL A 54 3.56 -1.63 10.25
C VAL A 54 3.63 -3.16 10.23
N VAL A 55 4.19 -3.72 9.15
CA VAL A 55 4.40 -5.16 8.96
C VAL A 55 5.86 -5.43 8.58
N ASN A 56 6.38 -6.61 8.93
CA ASN A 56 7.81 -6.91 8.82
C ASN A 56 8.13 -8.07 7.87
N SER A 57 7.11 -8.63 7.23
CA SER A 57 7.25 -9.70 6.26
C SER A 57 6.15 -9.61 5.22
N PHE A 58 6.41 -10.15 4.03
CA PHE A 58 5.38 -10.27 3.00
C PHE A 58 4.16 -11.06 3.49
N LYS A 59 4.36 -12.12 4.28
CA LYS A 59 3.25 -12.89 4.87
C LYS A 59 2.36 -12.03 5.76
N GLU A 60 2.96 -11.22 6.65
CA GLU A 60 2.19 -10.28 7.48
C GLU A 60 1.46 -9.23 6.63
N LEU A 61 2.09 -8.73 5.56
CA LEU A 61 1.45 -7.81 4.61
C LEU A 61 0.18 -8.44 4.01
N GLU A 62 0.27 -9.66 3.47
CA GLU A 62 -0.89 -10.36 2.89
C GLU A 62 -1.98 -10.63 3.93
N GLU A 63 -1.62 -11.13 5.12
CA GLU A 63 -2.55 -11.40 6.21
C GLU A 63 -3.29 -10.12 6.64
N LYS A 64 -2.56 -8.99 6.77
CA LYS A 64 -3.17 -7.71 7.13
C LYS A 64 -4.02 -7.15 6.02
N PHE A 65 -3.53 -7.11 4.78
CA PHE A 65 -4.27 -6.59 3.64
C PHE A 65 -5.60 -7.33 3.45
N ASN A 66 -5.59 -8.67 3.49
CA ASN A 66 -6.80 -9.48 3.32
C ASN A 66 -7.79 -9.40 4.49
N SER A 67 -7.34 -8.92 5.66
CA SER A 67 -8.21 -8.74 6.83
C SER A 67 -8.97 -7.42 6.84
N LEU A 68 -8.63 -6.47 5.95
CA LEU A 68 -9.23 -5.14 5.93
C LEU A 68 -10.58 -5.16 5.21
N SER A 69 -11.54 -4.41 5.75
CA SER A 69 -12.85 -4.14 5.14
C SER A 69 -12.79 -3.18 3.95
N LYS A 70 -11.70 -2.41 3.84
CA LYS A 70 -11.48 -1.40 2.81
C LYS A 70 -10.07 -1.50 2.23
N THR A 71 -9.94 -1.13 0.96
CA THR A 71 -8.66 -1.00 0.28
C THR A 71 -7.92 0.24 0.78
N ILE A 72 -6.67 0.07 1.22
CA ILE A 72 -5.77 1.17 1.61
C ILE A 72 -4.42 0.99 0.89
N PRO A 73 -3.68 2.07 0.60
CA PRO A 73 -2.38 1.99 -0.05
C PRO A 73 -1.40 1.10 0.71
N VAL A 74 -0.50 0.48 -0.06
CA VAL A 74 0.62 -0.29 0.47
C VAL A 74 1.90 0.49 0.25
N LEU A 75 2.61 0.77 1.33
CA LEU A 75 3.91 1.40 1.36
C LEU A 75 4.98 0.31 1.54
N ILE A 76 6.02 0.34 0.72
CA ILE A 76 7.11 -0.64 0.72
C ILE A 76 8.40 0.11 0.94
N ASP A 77 9.04 -0.12 2.08
CA ASP A 77 10.36 0.42 2.36
C ASP A 77 11.41 -0.19 1.42
N LYS A 78 12.30 0.62 0.87
CA LYS A 78 13.41 0.10 0.04
C LYS A 78 14.26 -0.94 0.76
N ASN A 79 14.47 -0.76 2.06
CA ASN A 79 15.27 -1.66 2.88
C ASN A 79 14.53 -2.98 3.18
N ALA A 80 13.23 -3.07 2.88
CA ALA A 80 12.45 -4.30 2.96
C ALA A 80 12.47 -5.13 1.66
N LEU A 81 13.02 -4.59 0.56
CA LEU A 81 13.22 -5.34 -0.67
C LEU A 81 14.39 -6.32 -0.50
N ASN A 82 14.04 -7.57 -0.17
CA ASN A 82 14.95 -8.71 -0.18
C ASN A 82 14.39 -9.78 -1.12
N LYS A 83 15.22 -10.76 -1.50
CA LYS A 83 14.83 -11.80 -2.47
C LYS A 83 13.49 -12.49 -2.13
N THR A 84 13.24 -12.80 -0.86
CA THR A 84 12.01 -13.47 -0.41
C THR A 84 10.78 -12.58 -0.59
N ASN A 85 10.87 -11.30 -0.20
CA ASN A 85 9.77 -10.35 -0.36
C ASN A 85 9.53 -10.01 -1.84
N THR A 86 10.59 -9.84 -2.64
CA THR A 86 10.51 -9.49 -4.06
C THR A 86 9.72 -10.54 -4.86
N GLU A 87 9.96 -11.84 -4.65
CA GLU A 87 9.22 -12.90 -5.35
C GLU A 87 7.72 -12.89 -5.01
N GLY A 88 7.37 -12.71 -3.73
CA GLY A 88 5.98 -12.57 -3.29
C GLY A 88 5.31 -11.33 -3.89
N LEU A 89 6.00 -10.19 -3.84
CA LEU A 89 5.52 -8.92 -4.40
C LEU A 89 5.32 -8.99 -5.91
N ASN A 90 6.21 -9.64 -6.66
CA ASN A 90 6.06 -9.84 -8.10
C ASN A 90 4.80 -10.62 -8.46
N ASN A 91 4.41 -11.56 -7.61
CA ASN A 91 3.19 -12.35 -7.80
C ASN A 91 1.93 -11.64 -7.27
N TRP A 92 2.08 -10.74 -6.31
CA TRP A 92 0.97 -10.11 -5.60
C TRP A 92 0.55 -8.78 -6.23
N ILE A 93 1.51 -7.88 -6.51
CA ILE A 93 1.25 -6.52 -7.03
C ILE A 93 0.43 -6.53 -8.32
N PRO A 94 0.73 -7.35 -9.36
CA PRO A 94 -0.04 -7.36 -10.61
C PRO A 94 -1.53 -7.70 -10.42
N LYS A 95 -1.89 -8.36 -9.31
CA LYS A 95 -3.27 -8.72 -8.97
C LYS A 95 -4.01 -7.58 -8.25
N GLN A 96 -3.30 -6.55 -7.78
CA GLN A 96 -3.86 -5.44 -7.02
C GLN A 96 -4.27 -4.29 -7.94
N THR A 97 -5.23 -4.52 -8.82
CA THR A 97 -5.75 -3.47 -9.70
C THR A 97 -6.41 -2.36 -8.89
N SER A 98 -6.20 -1.13 -9.32
CA SER A 98 -6.61 0.14 -8.73
C SER A 98 -6.12 0.40 -7.31
N LEU A 99 -5.10 -0.34 -6.85
CA LEU A 99 -4.44 -0.11 -5.58
C LEU A 99 -3.16 0.72 -5.78
N PRO A 100 -3.03 1.89 -5.14
CA PRO A 100 -1.76 2.61 -5.08
C PRO A 100 -0.74 1.83 -4.24
N VAL A 101 0.42 1.55 -4.83
CA VAL A 101 1.59 0.98 -4.14
C VAL A 101 2.71 2.02 -4.14
N ILE A 102 3.19 2.40 -2.97
CA ILE A 102 4.25 3.38 -2.79
C ILE A 102 5.55 2.69 -2.41
N PHE A 103 6.64 3.01 -3.08
CA PHE A 103 7.98 2.61 -2.72
C PHE A 103 8.69 3.77 -2.04
N VAL A 104 9.05 3.59 -0.77
CA VAL A 104 9.62 4.63 0.08
C VAL A 104 11.14 4.58 0.01
N GLY A 105 11.79 5.74 -0.16
CA GLY A 105 13.25 5.86 -0.24
C GLY A 105 13.82 6.00 -1.65
N TYR A 106 12.96 6.29 -2.62
CA TYR A 106 13.14 6.30 -4.06
C TYR A 106 12.54 7.58 -4.69
N SER A 107 13.33 8.64 -4.98
CA SER A 107 12.79 9.90 -5.59
C SER A 107 12.26 9.72 -7.00
N ASN A 108 13.04 9.13 -7.90
CA ASN A 108 12.57 8.78 -9.24
C ASN A 108 13.30 7.55 -9.83
N PRO A 109 13.03 6.35 -9.31
CA PRO A 109 13.57 5.12 -9.84
C PRO A 109 12.44 4.12 -10.11
N THR A 110 11.21 4.56 -10.44
CA THR A 110 10.12 3.63 -10.83
C THR A 110 10.65 2.60 -11.82
N TYR A 111 11.47 3.02 -12.77
CA TYR A 111 12.15 2.12 -13.69
C TYR A 111 13.13 1.11 -13.04
N ILE A 112 13.94 1.52 -12.06
CA ILE A 112 14.88 0.62 -11.34
C ILE A 112 14.10 -0.35 -10.44
N LEU A 113 13.04 0.14 -9.81
CA LEU A 113 12.08 -0.63 -9.02
C LEU A 113 11.36 -1.68 -9.87
N LEU A 114 10.91 -1.31 -11.06
CA LEU A 114 10.32 -2.22 -12.06
C LEU A 114 11.32 -3.22 -12.65
N LYS A 115 12.62 -3.03 -12.41
CA LYS A 115 13.66 -4.03 -12.74
C LYS A 115 13.92 -4.97 -11.56
N GLU A 116 13.88 -4.46 -10.33
CA GLU A 116 13.99 -5.28 -9.11
C GLU A 116 12.73 -6.12 -8.89
N LEU A 117 11.57 -5.55 -9.18
CA LEU A 117 10.26 -6.18 -9.16
C LEU A 117 9.86 -6.44 -10.62
N ASP A 118 9.74 -7.69 -11.03
CA ASP A 118 9.48 -8.14 -12.41
C ASP A 118 8.04 -7.83 -12.87
N LEU A 119 7.65 -6.55 -12.77
CA LEU A 119 6.28 -6.03 -12.88
C LEU A 119 6.01 -5.39 -14.25
N TYR A 120 6.96 -5.46 -15.18
CA TYR A 120 6.83 -4.95 -16.55
C TYR A 120 6.88 -6.11 -17.54
N GLU A 121 5.71 -6.52 -18.06
CA GLU A 121 5.62 -7.53 -19.13
C GLU A 121 6.29 -7.08 -20.44
N ASN A 122 6.39 -5.77 -20.67
CA ASN A 122 7.06 -5.21 -21.83
C ASN A 122 8.38 -4.57 -21.39
N LYS A 123 9.51 -5.15 -21.80
CA LYS A 123 10.89 -4.65 -21.57
C LYS A 123 11.20 -3.32 -22.28
N HIS A 124 10.26 -2.38 -22.31
CA HIS A 124 10.55 -1.00 -22.65
C HIS A 124 11.03 -0.34 -21.37
N MET A 125 12.34 -0.45 -21.14
CA MET A 125 13.04 0.60 -20.40
C MET A 125 12.56 1.96 -20.92
N PRO A 126 12.48 3.02 -20.11
CA PRO A 126 12.68 4.34 -20.70
C PRO A 126 13.98 4.22 -21.48
N PRO A 127 13.94 4.31 -22.82
CA PRO A 127 15.10 3.99 -23.62
C PRO A 127 16.19 4.98 -23.21
N ASN A 128 17.39 4.46 -22.91
CA ASN A 128 18.63 5.23 -22.73
C ASN A 128 18.97 5.79 -21.33
N MET A 129 18.62 5.14 -20.22
CA MET A 129 19.31 5.41 -18.94
C MET A 129 20.62 4.63 -18.84
N SER A 130 21.73 5.35 -18.66
CA SER A 130 23.05 4.77 -18.39
C SER A 130 23.13 4.20 -16.96
N ASP A 131 24.04 3.23 -16.75
CA ASP A 131 24.32 2.69 -15.40
C ASP A 131 24.69 3.78 -14.39
N LYS A 132 25.36 4.85 -14.86
CA LYS A 132 25.69 6.02 -14.03
C LYS A 132 24.43 6.76 -13.57
N GLN A 133 23.49 7.01 -14.48
CA GLN A 133 22.21 7.65 -14.12
C GLN A 133 21.40 6.76 -13.17
N ILE A 134 21.40 5.46 -13.40
CA ILE A 134 20.76 4.49 -12.50
C ILE A 134 21.38 4.57 -11.10
N GLU A 135 22.70 4.61 -11.01
CA GLU A 135 23.40 4.69 -9.72
C GLU A 135 23.13 6.02 -9.01
N GLU A 136 23.12 7.14 -9.72
CA GLU A 136 22.75 8.45 -9.17
C GLU A 136 21.32 8.44 -8.59
N LEU A 137 20.36 7.83 -9.30
CA LEU A 137 18.96 7.76 -8.89
C LEU A 137 18.73 6.88 -7.64
N LYS A 138 19.52 5.83 -7.41
CA LYS A 138 19.41 4.97 -6.21
C LYS A 138 19.64 5.72 -4.90
N HIS A 139 20.41 6.79 -4.95
CA HIS A 139 20.79 7.58 -3.78
C HIS A 139 19.89 8.80 -3.55
N GLN A 140 18.98 9.09 -4.48
CA GLN A 140 18.05 10.21 -4.33
C GLN A 140 16.93 9.89 -3.33
N LYS A 141 16.63 10.86 -2.46
CA LYS A 141 15.66 10.71 -1.37
C LYS A 141 14.26 11.15 -1.80
N GLY A 142 13.35 10.21 -1.93
CA GLY A 142 11.93 10.50 -2.13
C GLY A 142 11.10 9.24 -2.17
N PHE A 143 9.96 9.23 -2.84
CA PHE A 143 9.12 8.04 -2.97
C PHE A 143 8.52 7.92 -4.37
N SER A 144 8.16 6.70 -4.75
CA SER A 144 7.61 6.40 -6.07
C SER A 144 6.26 5.73 -5.95
N LEU A 145 5.29 6.18 -6.75
CA LEU A 145 3.99 5.56 -6.89
C LEU A 145 4.00 4.59 -8.08
N MET A 146 3.53 3.38 -7.82
CA MET A 146 3.09 2.41 -8.81
C MET A 146 1.58 2.28 -8.70
N TYR A 147 0.91 2.27 -9.84
CA TYR A 147 -0.54 2.11 -9.90
C TYR A 147 -0.93 1.27 -11.12
N ILE A 148 -1.63 0.17 -10.89
CA ILE A 148 -2.12 -0.72 -11.95
C ILE A 148 -3.61 -0.43 -12.12
N THR A 149 -4.05 0.06 -13.27
CA THR A 149 -5.48 0.33 -13.51
C THR A 149 -6.29 -0.97 -13.56
N THR A 150 -7.62 -0.87 -13.50
CA THR A 150 -8.52 -2.01 -13.71
C THR A 150 -8.37 -2.68 -15.08
N THR A 151 -7.79 -1.98 -16.06
CA THR A 151 -7.55 -2.48 -17.42
C THR A 151 -6.19 -3.16 -17.58
N GLY A 152 -5.38 -3.18 -16.52
CA GLY A 152 -4.02 -3.72 -16.52
C GLY A 152 -2.94 -2.75 -17.01
N HIS A 153 -3.29 -1.49 -17.30
CA HIS A 153 -2.29 -0.44 -17.58
C HIS A 153 -1.51 -0.11 -16.29
N ASN A 154 -0.18 -0.10 -16.38
CA ASN A 154 0.71 0.25 -15.26
C ASN A 154 1.22 1.69 -15.38
N TYR A 155 0.92 2.52 -14.38
CA TYR A 155 1.47 3.85 -14.20
C TYR A 155 2.56 3.84 -13.13
N GLY A 156 3.60 4.64 -13.37
CA GLY A 156 4.75 4.74 -12.49
C GLY A 156 5.33 6.14 -12.47
N VAL A 157 5.38 6.77 -11.30
CA VAL A 157 5.87 8.16 -11.15
C VAL A 157 6.68 8.32 -9.87
N GLY A 158 7.79 9.03 -9.97
CA GLY A 158 8.64 9.41 -8.84
C GLY A 158 8.29 10.79 -8.29
N PHE A 159 8.37 10.96 -6.97
CA PHE A 159 8.23 12.23 -6.28
C PHE A 159 9.52 12.57 -5.54
N ASP A 160 10.18 13.66 -5.95
CA ASP A 160 11.33 14.24 -5.25
C ASP A 160 10.87 15.10 -4.07
N LYS A 161 10.21 14.45 -3.10
CA LYS A 161 9.71 15.03 -1.85
C LYS A 161 10.35 14.31 -0.66
N GLU A 162 10.41 14.98 0.49
CA GLU A 162 10.84 14.30 1.72
C GLU A 162 9.92 13.12 2.06
N ASN A 163 10.52 12.01 2.51
CA ASN A 163 9.83 10.80 2.94
C ASN A 163 9.17 10.97 4.32
N THR A 164 8.19 11.84 4.40
CA THR A 164 7.28 11.94 5.54
C THR A 164 6.02 11.13 5.26
N VAL A 165 5.41 10.55 6.31
CA VAL A 165 4.15 9.80 6.13
C VAL A 165 3.08 10.72 5.54
N GLN A 166 3.02 11.98 5.98
CA GLN A 166 2.08 12.96 5.45
C GLN A 166 2.22 13.16 3.93
N ASN A 167 3.44 13.42 3.43
CA ASN A 167 3.65 13.65 1.99
C ASN A 167 3.23 12.44 1.16
N ILE A 168 3.51 11.24 1.67
CA ILE A 168 3.16 9.98 1.02
C ILE A 168 1.64 9.79 1.01
N LEU A 169 0.98 10.02 2.16
CA LEU A 169 -0.47 9.86 2.29
C LEU A 169 -1.25 10.83 1.40
N GLU A 170 -0.77 12.08 1.27
CA GLU A 170 -1.37 13.06 0.35
C GLU A 170 -1.39 12.54 -1.09
N ILE A 171 -0.30 11.89 -1.55
CA ILE A 171 -0.25 11.31 -2.90
C ILE A 171 -1.14 10.08 -3.01
N THR A 172 -1.15 9.19 -2.02
CA THR A 172 -1.98 7.99 -2.07
C THR A 172 -3.47 8.32 -2.01
N ASP A 173 -3.87 9.33 -1.25
CA ASP A 173 -5.27 9.76 -1.14
C ASP A 173 -5.78 10.32 -2.48
N GLN A 174 -4.92 10.96 -3.27
CA GLN A 174 -5.25 11.35 -4.64
C GLN A 174 -5.34 10.12 -5.55
N ALA A 175 -4.36 9.21 -5.50
CA ALA A 175 -4.34 8.02 -6.34
C ALA A 175 -5.53 7.06 -6.07
N LEU A 176 -6.02 7.00 -4.83
CA LEU A 176 -7.21 6.23 -4.46
C LEU A 176 -8.50 6.73 -5.14
N LYS A 177 -8.51 7.93 -5.73
CA LYS A 177 -9.67 8.44 -6.50
C LYS A 177 -9.82 7.77 -7.86
N GLY A 178 -8.86 6.95 -8.27
CA GLY A 178 -8.93 6.10 -9.46
C GLY A 178 -8.08 6.59 -10.63
N ASP A 179 -8.17 5.86 -11.75
CA ASP A 179 -7.32 5.99 -12.94
C ASP A 179 -7.12 7.45 -13.41
N LYS A 180 -8.19 8.25 -13.49
CA LYS A 180 -8.10 9.66 -13.91
C LYS A 180 -7.25 10.52 -12.98
N ALA A 181 -7.40 10.35 -11.67
CA ALA A 181 -6.61 11.12 -10.71
C ALA A 181 -5.13 10.72 -10.77
N VAL A 182 -4.86 9.44 -11.05
CA VAL A 182 -3.51 8.94 -11.27
C VAL A 182 -2.90 9.53 -12.54
N GLU A 183 -3.66 9.62 -13.64
CA GLU A 183 -3.20 10.30 -14.86
C GLU A 183 -2.84 11.77 -14.62
N GLU A 184 -3.60 12.48 -13.80
CA GLU A 184 -3.30 13.87 -13.40
C GLU A 184 -2.04 14.00 -12.51
N LEU A 185 -1.63 12.93 -11.82
CA LEU A 185 -0.37 12.89 -11.07
C LEU A 185 0.85 12.64 -11.95
N MET A 186 0.65 12.25 -13.22
CA MET A 186 1.76 12.00 -14.13
C MET A 186 2.29 13.33 -14.68
N PRO A 187 3.61 13.55 -14.70
CA PRO A 187 4.17 14.68 -15.42
C PRO A 187 3.78 14.61 -16.90
N GLU A 188 3.49 15.77 -17.51
CA GLU A 188 3.26 15.86 -18.96
C GLU A 188 4.44 15.20 -19.70
N GLN A 189 4.14 14.22 -20.56
CA GLN A 189 5.12 13.44 -21.31
C GLN A 189 5.79 14.24 -22.43
#